data_AF-J9GEH9-F1
#
_entry.id   AF-J9GEH9-F1
#
_cell.length_a   1.000
_cell.length_b   1.000
_cell.length_c   1.000
_cell.angle_alpha   90.00
_cell.angle_beta   90.00
_cell.angle_gamma   90.00
#
_symmetry.space_group_name_H-M   'P 1'
#
loop_
_entity.id
_entity.type
_entity.pdbx_description
1 polymer ?
#
loop_
_entity_poly.entity_id
_entity_poly.type
_entity_poly.pdbx_seq_one_letter_code
_entity_poly.pdbx_strand_id
1 'polypeptide(L)'
;MNDTTVTDSFGRQVEFSDKRFLASAVTGLIPISYLLDKLNLLAPVERVLGELFPSSKNTLILPKTMFRQRLLALVAGYEDLNDHESLCNDPGFMTVIGAERIAGSSNLCRFENAFDRVGIDKLNQT
;
A
#
# COMPACT_ATOMS: atom_id res chain seq x y z
N MET A 1 -29.39 17.23 6.54
CA MET A 1 -29.78 17.25 5.12
C MET A 1 -30.06 15.81 4.72
N ASN A 2 -31.17 15.53 4.04
CA ASN A 2 -31.54 14.16 3.67
C ASN A 2 -30.95 13.81 2.31
N ASP A 3 -30.49 12.57 2.14
CA ASP A 3 -30.04 12.06 0.85
C ASP A 3 -31.17 12.21 -0.18
N THR A 4 -30.86 12.78 -1.33
CA THR A 4 -31.83 13.03 -2.40
C THR A 4 -31.47 12.18 -3.60
N THR A 5 -32.37 11.29 -4.02
CA THR A 5 -32.20 10.50 -5.25
C THR A 5 -32.96 11.14 -6.40
N VAL A 6 -32.27 11.40 -7.51
CA VAL A 6 -32.87 11.89 -8.76
C VAL A 6 -32.51 10.95 -9.90
N THR A 7 -33.24 11.01 -11.00
CA THR A 7 -32.94 10.25 -12.22
C THR A 7 -32.29 11.17 -13.24
N ASP A 8 -31.14 10.79 -13.79
CA ASP A 8 -30.47 11.57 -14.82
C ASP A 8 -31.14 11.40 -16.20
N SER A 9 -30.67 12.15 -17.21
CA SER A 9 -31.19 12.08 -18.58
C SER A 9 -30.95 10.74 -19.28
N PHE A 10 -30.12 9.86 -18.72
CA PHE A 10 -29.86 8.50 -19.20
C PHE A 10 -30.67 7.43 -18.44
N GLY A 11 -31.56 7.84 -17.53
CA GLY A 11 -32.38 6.92 -16.74
C GLY A 11 -31.64 6.28 -15.56
N ARG A 12 -30.44 6.75 -15.21
CA ARG A 12 -29.67 6.25 -14.07
C ARG A 12 -30.10 6.98 -12.80
N GLN A 13 -30.22 6.25 -11.68
CA GLN A 13 -30.46 6.88 -10.39
C GLN A 13 -29.14 7.46 -9.84
N VAL A 14 -29.19 8.72 -9.42
CA VAL A 14 -28.07 9.45 -8.83
C VAL A 14 -28.50 9.92 -7.44
N GLU A 15 -27.80 9.44 -6.41
CA GLU A 15 -27.98 9.87 -5.02
C GLU A 15 -27.03 11.02 -4.70
N PHE A 16 -27.59 12.16 -4.29
CA PHE A 16 -26.86 13.26 -3.71
C PHE A 16 -26.92 13.12 -2.19
N SER A 17 -25.76 12.90 -1.60
CA SER A 17 -25.61 12.72 -0.16
C SER A 17 -24.57 13.69 0.39
N ASP A 18 -24.85 14.25 1.57
CA ASP A 18 -23.87 15.01 2.35
C ASP A 18 -22.94 14.11 3.18
N LYS A 19 -23.07 12.79 3.05
CA LYS A 19 -22.16 11.85 3.70
C LYS A 19 -20.75 12.15 3.23
N ARG A 20 -19.81 12.26 4.19
CA ARG A 20 -18.39 12.31 3.87
C ARG A 20 -18.02 11.02 3.12
N PHE A 21 -17.60 11.18 1.88
CA PHE A 21 -16.99 10.12 1.11
C PHE A 21 -15.47 10.36 1.06
N LEU A 22 -14.70 9.29 1.22
CA LEU A 22 -13.26 9.31 1.07
C LEU A 22 -12.92 8.93 -0.37
N ALA A 23 -12.45 9.90 -1.15
CA ALA A 23 -11.87 9.67 -2.45
C ALA A 23 -10.41 9.27 -2.29
N SER A 24 -9.99 8.20 -2.95
CA SER A 24 -8.57 7.82 -3.02
C SER A 24 -8.20 7.56 -4.48
N ALA A 25 -7.13 8.21 -4.92
CA ALA A 25 -6.62 8.11 -6.29
C ALA A 25 -5.97 6.75 -6.60
N VAL A 26 -5.69 5.95 -5.56
CA VAL A 26 -4.93 4.69 -5.69
C VAL A 26 -5.78 3.44 -5.54
N THR A 27 -7.10 3.58 -5.45
CA THR A 27 -8.05 2.43 -5.40
C THR A 27 -7.95 1.52 -6.63
N GLY A 28 -7.46 2.03 -7.76
CA GLY A 28 -7.15 1.24 -8.95
C GLY A 28 -6.08 0.16 -8.74
N LEU A 29 -5.31 0.21 -7.65
CA LEU A 29 -4.35 -0.82 -7.27
C LEU A 29 -4.98 -2.03 -6.57
N ILE A 30 -6.24 -1.96 -6.15
CA ILE A 30 -6.91 -3.06 -5.42
C ILE A 30 -6.88 -4.37 -6.23
N PRO A 31 -7.24 -4.39 -7.52
CA PRO A 31 -7.14 -5.60 -8.34
C PRO A 31 -5.70 -6.11 -8.47
N ILE A 32 -4.71 -5.21 -8.52
CA ILE A 32 -3.28 -5.58 -8.61
C ILE A 32 -2.86 -6.27 -7.31
N SER A 33 -3.17 -5.67 -6.16
CA SER A 33 -2.88 -6.25 -4.85
C SER A 33 -3.53 -7.62 -4.68
N TYR A 34 -4.80 -7.75 -5.07
CA TYR A 34 -5.51 -9.03 -5.07
C TYR A 34 -4.82 -10.10 -5.92
N LEU A 35 -4.34 -9.74 -7.13
CA LEU A 35 -3.64 -10.68 -8.00
C LEU A 35 -2.28 -11.09 -7.44
N LEU A 36 -1.53 -10.16 -6.83
CA LEU A 36 -0.25 -10.45 -6.16
C LEU A 36 -0.45 -11.51 -5.07
N ASP A 37 -1.51 -11.39 -4.27
CA ASP A 37 -1.85 -12.35 -3.21
C ASP A 37 -2.32 -13.68 -3.79
N LYS A 38 -3.26 -13.64 -4.74
CA LYS A 38 -3.84 -14.85 -5.35
C LYS A 38 -2.78 -15.72 -6.02
N LEU A 39 -1.78 -15.10 -6.63
CA LEU A 39 -0.70 -15.77 -7.33
C LEU A 39 0.52 -16.02 -6.42
N ASN A 40 0.50 -15.56 -5.16
CA ASN A 40 1.61 -15.63 -4.22
C ASN A 40 2.93 -15.09 -4.79
N LEU A 41 2.88 -14.07 -5.63
CA LEU A 41 4.05 -13.57 -6.37
C LEU A 41 5.12 -12.99 -5.46
N LEU A 42 4.72 -12.41 -4.32
CA LEU A 42 5.65 -11.79 -3.38
C LEU A 42 6.14 -12.75 -2.29
N ALA A 43 5.56 -13.95 -2.18
CA ALA A 43 5.86 -14.88 -1.10
C ALA A 43 7.36 -15.22 -0.95
N PRO A 44 8.14 -15.42 -2.03
CA PRO A 44 9.57 -15.66 -1.91
C PRO A 44 10.32 -14.49 -1.27
N VAL A 45 10.03 -13.27 -1.73
CA VAL A 45 10.66 -12.04 -1.24
C VAL A 45 10.27 -11.77 0.21
N GLU A 46 8.98 -11.91 0.55
CA GLU A 46 8.49 -11.70 1.92
C GLU A 46 9.16 -12.64 2.94
N ARG A 47 9.44 -13.89 2.54
CA ARG A 47 10.18 -14.84 3.37
C ARG A 47 11.62 -14.37 3.63
N VAL A 48 12.36 -14.00 2.59
CA VAL A 48 13.73 -13.49 2.73
C VAL A 48 13.76 -12.22 3.59
N LEU A 49 12.79 -11.32 3.42
CA LEU A 49 12.66 -10.12 4.24
C LEU A 49 12.42 -10.44 5.72
N GLY A 50 11.63 -11.47 6.02
CA GLY A 50 11.40 -11.92 7.40
C GLY A 50 12.65 -12.49 8.06
N GLU A 51 13.53 -13.13 7.28
CA GLU A 51 14.82 -13.65 7.75
C GLU A 51 15.86 -12.54 7.95
N LEU A 52 15.92 -11.57 7.04
CA LEU A 52 16.86 -10.45 7.10
C LEU A 52 16.51 -9.43 8.19
N PHE A 53 15.21 -9.19 8.39
CA PHE A 53 14.71 -8.15 9.29
C PHE A 53 13.66 -8.74 10.24
N PRO A 54 14.10 -9.54 11.24
CA PRO A 54 13.17 -10.17 12.17
C PRO A 54 12.41 -9.10 12.97
N SER A 55 11.09 -9.29 13.09
CA SER A 55 10.24 -8.39 13.88
C SER A 55 10.58 -8.51 15.37
N SER A 56 10.75 -7.37 16.03
CA SER A 56 10.91 -7.27 17.48
C SER A 56 9.59 -6.88 18.16
N LYS A 57 9.53 -6.94 19.50
CA LYS A 57 8.34 -6.50 20.27
C LYS A 57 7.89 -5.06 19.98
N ASN A 58 8.80 -4.21 19.51
CA ASN A 58 8.54 -2.78 19.25
C ASN A 58 8.42 -2.47 17.74
N THR A 59 8.40 -3.49 16.87
CA THR A 59 8.25 -3.29 15.44
C THR A 59 6.81 -2.91 15.13
N LEU A 60 6.58 -1.62 14.82
CA LEU A 60 5.26 -1.09 14.52
C LEU A 60 4.77 -1.43 13.10
N ILE A 61 5.70 -1.59 12.15
CA ILE A 61 5.42 -1.83 10.73
C ILE A 61 6.36 -2.92 10.25
N LEU A 62 5.81 -3.97 9.65
CA LEU A 62 6.61 -5.12 9.22
C LEU A 62 7.41 -4.79 7.96
N PRO A 63 8.62 -5.33 7.79
CA PRO A 63 9.43 -5.16 6.58
C PRO A 63 8.71 -5.56 5.29
N LYS A 64 7.97 -6.67 5.31
CA LYS A 64 7.14 -7.09 4.16
C LYS A 64 6.06 -6.06 3.79
N THR A 65 5.48 -5.39 4.79
CA THR A 65 4.49 -4.32 4.58
C THR A 65 5.14 -3.11 3.94
N MET A 66 6.34 -2.70 4.40
CA MET A 66 7.10 -1.60 3.80
C MET A 66 7.54 -1.91 2.37
N PHE A 67 7.99 -3.13 2.10
CA PHE A 67 8.32 -3.59 0.75
C PHE A 67 7.11 -3.53 -0.19
N ARG A 68 5.98 -4.12 0.23
CA ARG A 68 4.73 -4.10 -0.54
C ARG A 68 4.26 -2.66 -0.79
N GLN A 69 4.38 -1.80 0.22
CA GLN A 69 4.05 -0.38 0.11
C GLN A 69 4.90 0.33 -0.95
N ARG A 70 6.23 0.13 -0.96
CA ARG A 70 7.10 0.72 -2.00
C ARG A 70 6.79 0.17 -3.39
N LEU A 71 6.61 -1.15 -3.52
CA LEU A 71 6.27 -1.76 -4.80
C LEU A 71 4.99 -1.18 -5.40
N LEU A 72 3.92 -1.10 -4.60
CA LEU A 72 2.62 -0.61 -5.08
C LEU A 72 2.59 0.91 -5.28
N ALA A 73 3.39 1.68 -4.53
CA ALA A 73 3.60 3.10 -4.79
C ALA A 73 4.26 3.31 -6.16
N LEU A 74 5.31 2.54 -6.49
CA LEU A 74 5.98 2.59 -7.79
C LEU A 74 5.04 2.20 -8.94
N VAL A 75 4.20 1.18 -8.75
CA VAL A 75 3.17 0.80 -9.74
C VAL A 75 2.18 1.93 -10.01
N ALA A 76 1.85 2.73 -9.00
CA ALA A 76 1.01 3.92 -9.14
C ALA A 76 1.76 5.18 -9.62
N GLY A 77 3.08 5.09 -9.85
CA GLY A 77 3.90 6.21 -10.32
C GLY A 77 4.43 7.14 -9.23
N TYR A 78 4.38 6.73 -7.95
CA TYR A 78 4.97 7.47 -6.84
C TYR A 78 6.40 7.00 -6.59
N GLU A 79 7.36 7.79 -7.04
CA GLU A 79 8.79 7.44 -7.00
C GLU A 79 9.48 7.95 -5.74
N ASP A 80 9.18 9.19 -5.33
CA ASP A 80 9.83 9.87 -4.21
C ASP A 80 9.36 9.29 -2.87
N LEU A 81 10.29 9.11 -1.93
CA LEU A 81 9.95 8.79 -0.56
C LEU A 81 9.05 9.87 0.07
N ASN A 82 9.18 11.13 -0.32
CA ASN A 82 8.35 12.22 0.21
C ASN A 82 6.86 12.06 -0.09
N ASP A 83 6.49 11.39 -1.18
CA ASP A 83 5.08 11.09 -1.50
C ASP A 83 4.42 10.26 -0.38
N HIS A 84 5.22 9.49 0.36
CA HIS A 84 4.75 8.65 1.44
C HIS A 84 4.35 9.40 2.71
N GLU A 85 4.63 10.70 2.85
CA GLU A 85 4.03 11.51 3.93
C GLU A 85 2.52 11.67 3.73
N SER A 86 2.08 11.77 2.48
CA SER A 86 0.67 11.87 2.14
C SER A 86 0.03 10.49 1.96
N LEU A 87 0.68 9.59 1.23
CA LEU A 87 0.15 8.24 0.98
C LEU A 87 -0.05 7.43 2.26
N CYS A 88 0.78 7.63 3.30
CA CYS A 88 0.61 6.89 4.55
C CYS A 88 -0.67 7.26 5.30
N ASN A 89 -1.36 8.32 4.90
CA ASN A 89 -2.64 8.76 5.45
C ASN A 89 -3.82 8.48 4.51
N ASP A 90 -3.58 7.91 3.32
CA ASP A 90 -4.61 7.57 2.35
C ASP A 90 -5.25 6.21 2.71
N PRO A 91 -6.56 6.17 3.06
CA PRO A 91 -7.22 4.91 3.44
C PRO A 91 -7.36 3.91 2.30
N GLY A 92 -7.45 4.39 1.05
CA GLY A 92 -7.45 3.52 -0.12
C GLY A 92 -6.09 2.84 -0.28
N PHE A 93 -4.99 3.56 -0.03
CA PHE A 93 -3.66 2.96 -0.06
C PHE A 93 -3.45 1.96 1.07
N MET A 94 -3.85 2.29 2.30
CA MET A 94 -3.85 1.32 3.43
C MET A 94 -4.62 0.04 3.09
N THR A 95 -5.77 0.18 2.43
CA THR A 95 -6.59 -0.95 1.95
C THR A 95 -5.84 -1.77 0.90
N VAL A 96 -5.20 -1.11 -0.06
CA VAL A 96 -4.37 -1.76 -1.09
C VAL A 96 -3.21 -2.54 -0.47
N ILE A 97 -2.56 -2.01 0.56
CA ILE A 97 -1.47 -2.71 1.27
C ILE A 97 -2.00 -3.83 2.18
N GLY A 98 -3.25 -3.74 2.63
CA GLY A 98 -3.85 -4.67 3.59
C GLY A 98 -3.36 -4.45 5.02
N ALA A 99 -3.10 -3.20 5.40
CA ALA A 99 -2.60 -2.83 6.73
C ALA A 99 -3.26 -1.56 7.26
N GLU A 100 -3.58 -1.55 8.56
CA GLU A 100 -4.18 -0.38 9.24
C GLU A 100 -3.19 0.78 9.44
N ARG A 101 -1.90 0.47 9.40
CA ARG A 101 -0.82 1.45 9.50
C ARG A 101 0.29 1.08 8.55
N ILE A 102 0.74 2.06 7.77
CA ILE A 102 1.83 1.93 6.81
C ILE A 102 2.90 2.99 7.07
N ALA A 103 4.05 2.85 6.44
CA ALA A 103 5.23 3.63 6.74
C ALA A 103 5.18 5.00 6.06
N GLY A 104 5.45 6.06 6.81
CA GLY A 104 5.83 7.36 6.23
C GLY A 104 7.27 7.35 5.70
N SER A 105 7.68 8.45 5.08
CA SER A 105 8.97 8.60 4.38
C SER A 105 10.19 8.24 5.23
N SER A 106 10.21 8.64 6.50
CA SER A 106 11.34 8.37 7.41
C SER A 106 11.50 6.88 7.75
N ASN A 107 10.39 6.15 7.90
CA ASN A 107 10.40 4.71 8.13
C ASN A 107 10.91 3.96 6.89
N LEU A 108 10.44 4.37 5.70
CA LEU A 108 10.87 3.79 4.43
C LEU A 108 12.33 4.07 4.12
N CYS A 109 12.80 5.30 4.37
CA CYS A 109 14.21 5.65 4.24
C CYS A 109 15.10 4.76 5.11
N ARG A 110 14.72 4.52 6.38
CA ARG A 110 15.46 3.62 7.26
C ARG A 110 15.42 2.17 6.78
N PHE A 111 14.27 1.73 6.27
CA PHE A 111 14.11 0.39 5.71
C PHE A 111 14.99 0.18 4.48
N GLU A 112 14.98 1.11 3.51
CA GLU A 112 15.80 1.02 2.31
C GLU A 112 17.30 1.05 2.63
N ASN A 113 17.71 1.90 3.59
CA ASN A 113 19.10 1.97 4.05
C ASN A 113 19.53 0.78 4.94
N ALA A 114 18.61 -0.10 5.36
CA ALA A 114 18.95 -1.28 6.16
C ALA A 114 19.45 -2.45 5.30
N PHE A 115 19.29 -2.38 3.98
CA PHE A 115 19.79 -3.42 3.08
C PHE A 115 21.29 -3.28 2.87
N ASP A 116 22.03 -4.36 3.15
CA ASP A 116 23.40 -4.52 2.73
C ASP A 116 23.48 -5.35 1.43
N ARG A 117 24.68 -5.44 0.87
CA ARG A 117 24.92 -6.22 -0.35
C ARG A 117 24.54 -7.70 -0.19
N VAL A 118 24.77 -8.28 1.00
CA VAL A 118 24.44 -9.69 1.28
C VAL A 118 22.92 -9.91 1.26
N GLY A 119 22.15 -8.98 1.82
CA GLY A 119 20.70 -8.99 1.79
C GLY A 119 20.15 -8.88 0.36
N ILE A 120 20.73 -7.99 -0.45
CA ILE A 120 20.37 -7.84 -1.87
C ILE A 120 20.70 -9.12 -2.66
N ASP A 121 21.89 -9.70 -2.46
CA ASP A 121 22.31 -10.92 -3.15
C ASP A 121 21.38 -12.10 -2.82
N LYS A 122 20.89 -12.20 -1.58
CA LYS A 122 19.88 -13.21 -1.19
C LYS A 122 18.54 -13.02 -1.88
N LEU A 123 18.09 -11.77 -2.03
CA LEU A 123 16.85 -11.46 -2.75
C LEU A 123 16.93 -11.79 -4.24
N ASN A 124 18.09 -11.64 -4.86
CA ASN A 124 18.30 -11.98 -6.26
C ASN A 124 18.32 -13.50 -6.53
N GLN A 125 18.42 -14.32 -5.48
CA GLN A 125 18.45 -15.79 -5.58
C GLN A 125 17.07 -16.42 -5.38
N THR A 126 16.04 -15.63 -5.06
CA THR A 126 14.64 -16.08 -4.91
C THR A 126 13.91 -16.15 -6.24
#